data_AF-A0A2N6ELR9-F1
#
_entry.id   AF-A0A2N6ELR9-F1
#
_cell.length_a   1.000
_cell.length_b   1.000
_cell.length_c   1.000
_cell.angle_alpha   90.00
_cell.angle_beta   90.00
_cell.angle_gamma   90.00
#
_symmetry.space_group_name_H-M   'P 1'
#
loop_
_entity.id
_entity.type
_entity.pdbx_description
1 polymer ?
#
loop_
_entity_poly.entity_id
_entity_poly.type
_entity_poly.pdbx_seq_one_letter_code
_entity_poly.pdbx_strand_id
1 'polypeptide(L)' 'MGEKLTHFDDRGRAIMVDVGAKEATLRRAVARGEVRMEPATLTRIMDQSMEKGDVFNVARVAG' A
#
# COMPACT_ATOMS: atom_id res chain seq x y z
N MET A 1 21.56 -20.38 -2.56
CA MET A 1 20.71 -21.01 -1.54
C MET A 1 19.55 -20.04 -1.32
N GLY A 2 18.39 -20.28 -1.94
CA GLY A 2 17.28 -19.33 -1.92
C GLY A 2 16.66 -19.23 -0.53
N GLU A 3 16.33 -18.02 -0.09
CA GLU A 3 15.66 -17.81 1.19
C GLU A 3 14.32 -18.56 1.23
N LYS A 4 14.08 -19.31 2.31
CA LYS A 4 12.81 -20.03 2.51
C LYS A 4 11.69 -19.02 2.70
N LEU A 5 10.66 -19.07 1.86
CA LEU A 5 9.46 -18.25 2.02
C LEU A 5 8.78 -18.57 3.35
N THR A 6 8.50 -17.56 4.16
CA THR A 6 7.89 -17.73 5.50
C THR A 6 6.36 -17.76 5.46
N HIS A 7 5.75 -17.22 4.41
CA HIS A 7 4.28 -17.08 4.29
C HIS A 7 3.61 -18.24 3.54
N PHE A 8 4.34 -19.31 3.25
CA PHE A 8 3.83 -20.49 2.55
C PHE A 8 4.20 -21.76 3.31
N ASP A 9 3.28 -22.73 3.35
CA ASP A 9 3.57 -24.07 3.87
C ASP A 9 4.38 -24.91 2.86
N ASP A 10 4.81 -26.10 3.27
CA ASP A 10 5.61 -27.00 2.42
C ASP A 10 4.81 -27.55 1.21
N ARG A 11 3.50 -27.26 1.11
CA ARG A 11 2.64 -27.56 -0.05
C ARG A 11 2.37 -26.32 -0.92
N GLY A 12 3.01 -25.18 -0.63
CA GLY A 12 2.85 -23.93 -1.37
C GLY A 12 1.55 -23.18 -1.08
N ARG A 13 0.84 -23.50 0.00
CA ARG A 13 -0.39 -22.79 0.40
C ARG A 13 -0.03 -21.63 1.31
N ALA A 14 -0.71 -20.49 1.13
CA ALA A 14 -0.49 -19.31 1.96
C ALA A 14 -0.89 -19.59 3.43
N ILE A 15 -0.03 -19.17 4.37
CA ILE A 15 -0.25 -19.27 5.81
C ILE A 15 0.08 -17.95 6.49
N MET A 16 -0.60 -17.65 7.60
CA MET A 16 -0.20 -16.56 8.50
C MET A 16 0.95 -17.04 9.40
N VAL A 17 2.05 -16.29 9.44
CA VAL A 17 3.19 -16.62 10.30
C VAL A 17 2.83 -16.30 11.74
N ASP A 18 2.99 -17.27 12.65
CA ASP A 18 2.88 -17.01 14.08
C ASP A 18 4.03 -16.10 14.54
N VAL A 19 3.66 -14.98 15.15
CA VAL A 19 4.59 -13.98 15.70
C VAL A 19 4.39 -13.76 17.20
N GLY A 20 3.58 -14.59 17.88
CA GLY A 20 3.20 -14.39 19.28
C GLY A 20 4.36 -14.44 20.27
N ALA A 21 5.42 -15.17 19.97
CA ALA A 21 6.63 -15.25 20.79
C ALA A 21 7.64 -14.10 20.53
N LYS A 22 7.35 -13.18 19.61
CA LYS A 22 8.27 -12.07 19.30
C LYS A 22 8.06 -10.92 20.28
N GLU A 23 9.15 -10.46 20.87
CA GLU A 23 9.14 -9.25 21.70
C GLU A 23 8.68 -8.03 20.89
N ALA A 24 7.81 -7.23 21.50
CA ALA A 24 7.34 -5.98 20.92
C ALA A 24 8.49 -4.97 20.86
N THR A 25 8.71 -4.40 19.67
CA THR A 25 9.70 -3.34 19.45
C THR A 25 9.10 -2.20 18.62
N LEU A 26 9.64 -0.99 18.76
CA LEU A 26 9.25 0.13 17.91
C LEU A 26 9.76 -0.10 16.49
N ARG A 27 8.85 -0.11 15.52
CA ARG A 27 9.17 -0.35 14.11
C ARG A 27 8.53 0.73 13.25
N ARG A 28 9.26 1.22 12.24
CA ARG A 28 8.79 2.17 11.24
C ARG A 28 9.16 1.68 9.84
N ALA A 29 8.21 1.75 8.93
CA ALA A 29 8.42 1.55 7.50
C ALA A 29 7.86 2.74 6.72
N VAL A 30 8.47 3.06 5.58
CA VAL A 30 7.99 4.10 4.66
C VAL A 30 7.93 3.48 3.27
N ALA A 31 6.78 3.59 2.61
CA ALA A 31 6.55 3.15 1.25
C ALA A 31 6.15 4.33 0.37
N ARG A 32 6.34 4.20 -0.95
CA ARG A 32 5.91 5.19 -1.96
C ARG A 32 5.30 4.48 -3.17
N GLY A 33 4.40 5.16 -3.85
CA GLY A 33 3.81 4.73 -5.12
C GLY A 33 3.52 5.93 -6.01
N GLU A 34 3.24 5.67 -7.29
CA GLU A 34 2.86 6.69 -8.27
C GLU A 34 1.61 6.25 -9.04
N VAL A 35 0.81 7.23 -9.46
CA VAL A 35 -0.34 7.00 -10.34
C VAL A 35 -0.07 7.77 -11.63
N ARG A 36 0.11 7.06 -12.74
CA ARG A 36 0.26 7.66 -14.06
C ARG A 36 -1.10 7.99 -14.64
N MET A 37 -1.21 9.18 -15.20
CA MET A 37 -2.45 9.70 -15.78
C MET A 37 -2.13 10.69 -16.90
N GLU A 38 -3.12 11.03 -17.69
CA GLU A 38 -3.03 12.09 -18.69
C GLU A 38 -2.78 13.45 -18.03
N PRO A 39 -2.01 14.36 -18.66
CA PRO A 39 -1.78 15.71 -18.12
C PRO A 39 -3.08 16.46 -17.82
N ALA A 40 -4.10 16.30 -18.69
CA ALA A 40 -5.40 16.91 -18.50
C ALA A 40 -6.12 16.44 -17.22
N THR A 41 -5.90 15.18 -16.81
CA THR A 41 -6.46 14.66 -15.55
C THR A 41 -5.82 15.37 -14.36
N LEU A 42 -4.49 15.52 -14.36
CA LEU A 42 -3.78 16.23 -13.31
C LEU A 42 -4.24 17.69 -13.22
N THR A 43 -4.38 18.39 -14.35
CA THR A 43 -4.92 19.75 -14.39
C THR A 43 -6.29 19.82 -13.73
N ARG A 44 -7.22 18.93 -14.09
CA ARG A 44 -8.56 18.94 -13.49
C ARG A 44 -8.55 18.66 -11.98
N ILE A 45 -7.64 17.82 -11.50
CA ILE A 45 -7.46 17.57 -10.07
C ILE A 45 -6.95 18.82 -9.36
N MET A 46 -5.92 19.47 -9.91
CA MET A 46 -5.32 20.68 -9.32
C MET A 46 -6.29 21.86 -9.31
N ASP A 47 -7.09 22.00 -10.37
CA ASP A 47 -8.11 23.05 -10.51
C ASP A 47 -9.40 22.73 -9.72
N GLN A 48 -9.44 21.61 -9.00
CA GLN A 48 -10.61 21.13 -8.25
C GLN A 48 -11.89 21.02 -9.11
N SER A 49 -11.75 20.75 -10.41
CA SER A 49 -12.84 20.66 -11.39
C SER A 49 -13.33 19.23 -11.64
N MET A 50 -13.04 18.33 -10.70
CA MET A 50 -13.52 16.96 -10.72
C MET A 50 -14.96 16.85 -10.24
N GLU A 51 -15.78 16.16 -11.03
CA GLU A 51 -17.18 15.85 -10.68
C GLU A 51 -17.31 15.08 -9.35
N LYS A 52 -16.28 14.30 -9.02
CA LYS A 52 -16.20 13.52 -7.78
C LYS A 52 -15.69 14.31 -6.57
N GLY A 53 -15.39 15.60 -6.74
CA GLY A 53 -14.84 16.47 -5.68
C GLY A 53 -13.34 16.28 -5.46
N ASP A 54 -12.89 16.50 -4.23
CA ASP A 54 -11.47 16.51 -3.86
C ASP A 54 -10.86 15.10 -3.81
N VAL A 55 -10.17 14.75 -4.90
CA VAL A 55 -9.58 13.42 -5.08
C VAL A 55 -8.41 13.16 -4.11
N PHE A 56 -7.60 14.16 -3.78
CA PHE A 56 -6.44 13.96 -2.91
C PHE A 56 -6.84 13.76 -1.45
N ASN A 57 -7.82 14.51 -0.96
CA ASN A 57 -8.29 14.32 0.41
C ASN A 57 -8.99 12.97 0.57
N VAL A 58 -9.79 12.54 -0.40
CA VAL A 58 -10.39 11.20 -0.39
C VAL A 58 -9.29 10.12 -0.40
N ALA A 59 -8.26 10.25 -1.25
CA ALA A 59 -7.16 9.29 -1.31
C ALA A 59 -6.35 9.21 -0.01
N ARG A 60 -6.18 10.33 0.71
CA ARG A 60 -5.47 10.36 2.00
C ARG A 60 -6.20 9.59 3.11
N VAL A 61 -7.53 9.58 3.09
CA VAL A 61 -8.34 8.86 4.11
C VAL A 61 -8.45 7.37 3.81
N ALA A 62 -8.37 6.99 2.52
CA ALA A 62 -8.50 5.59 2.09
C ALA A 62 -7.24 4.75 2.34
N GLY A 63 -6.05 5.36 2.34
CA GLY A 63 -4.76 4.69 2.58
C GLY A 63 -4.44 4.51 4.06
#